data_AF-A0A949T7A9-F1
#
_entry.id   AF-A0A949T7A9-F1
#
_cell.length_a   1.000
_cell.length_b   1.000
_cell.length_c   1.000
_cell.angle_alpha   90.00
_cell.angle_beta   90.00
_cell.angle_gamma   90.00
#
_symmetry.space_group_name_H-M   'P 1'
#
loop_
_entity.id
_entity.type
_entity.pdbx_description
1 polymer ?
#
loop_
_entity_poly.entity_id
_entity_poly.type
_entity_poly.pdbx_seq_one_letter_code
_entity_poly.pdbx_strand_id
1 'polypeptide(L)'
;MKIFLIAFGWAVALSIGTFFLFLSNLSYHLNPQDIMSEFTRYGAIIGSIGGLTIGIVLMWTKTAIKPSHVALITLIWGVSFLAGLTLGWQLFLLDASSQIFSRGMIVGMTIGGTLGGFFTALLLHHYKLLYSWTNISLVTIGWFLALFDGSSFIFSFNFLGIPLGFTFAIVVGGMIIGTIGSTVMFWRMR
;
A
#
# COMPACT_ATOMS: atom_id res chain seq x y z
N MET A 1 -19.23 -0.97 7.35
CA MET A 1 -19.09 -1.83 6.16
C MET A 1 -18.01 -1.35 5.18
N LYS A 2 -18.07 -0.12 4.64
CA LYS A 2 -17.11 0.40 3.63
C LYS A 2 -15.63 0.33 4.07
N ILE A 3 -15.33 0.86 5.26
CA ILE A 3 -13.99 0.88 5.85
C ILE A 3 -13.45 -0.55 6.05
N PHE A 4 -14.29 -1.43 6.58
CA PHE A 4 -13.94 -2.84 6.82
C PHE A 4 -13.59 -3.58 5.52
N LEU A 5 -14.35 -3.38 4.43
CA LEU A 5 -14.05 -4.01 3.14
C LEU A 5 -12.69 -3.57 2.59
N ILE A 6 -12.35 -2.28 2.75
CA ILE A 6 -11.03 -1.77 2.34
C ILE A 6 -9.94 -2.34 3.24
N ALA A 7 -10.12 -2.34 4.57
CA ALA A 7 -9.20 -2.97 5.52
C ALA A 7 -8.92 -4.44 5.18
N PHE A 8 -9.98 -5.21 4.92
CA PHE A 8 -9.86 -6.61 4.53
C PHE A 8 -9.10 -6.79 3.21
N GLY A 9 -9.42 -6.00 2.18
CA GLY A 9 -8.70 -6.10 0.90
C GLY A 9 -7.23 -5.69 1.01
N TRP A 10 -6.86 -4.77 1.91
CA TRP A 10 -5.46 -4.47 2.22
C TRP A 10 -4.75 -5.62 2.92
N ALA A 11 -5.41 -6.29 3.87
CA ALA A 11 -4.88 -7.51 4.49
C ALA A 11 -4.64 -8.62 3.46
N VAL A 12 -5.57 -8.81 2.53
CA VAL A 12 -5.44 -9.74 1.41
C VAL A 12 -4.30 -9.33 0.47
N ALA A 13 -4.21 -8.05 0.09
CA ALA A 13 -3.17 -7.52 -0.78
C ALA A 13 -1.78 -7.83 -0.23
N LEU A 14 -1.55 -7.53 1.05
CA LEU A 14 -0.28 -7.78 1.72
C LEU A 14 -0.01 -9.27 1.87
N SER A 15 -1.00 -10.08 2.25
CA SER A 15 -0.83 -11.53 2.37
C SER A 15 -0.42 -12.19 1.05
N ILE A 16 -1.09 -11.82 -0.05
CA ILE A 16 -0.77 -12.33 -1.39
C ILE A 16 0.58 -11.82 -1.85
N GLY A 17 0.86 -10.52 -1.69
CA GLY A 17 2.14 -9.93 -2.03
C GLY A 17 3.29 -10.64 -1.33
N THR A 18 3.18 -10.82 0.00
CA THR A 18 4.24 -11.45 0.79
C THR A 18 4.41 -12.92 0.47
N PHE A 19 3.33 -13.63 0.13
CA PHE A 19 3.41 -15.00 -0.38
C PHE A 19 4.24 -15.10 -1.67
N PHE A 20 4.00 -14.22 -2.65
CA PHE A 20 4.79 -14.19 -3.88
C PHE A 20 6.26 -13.84 -3.62
N LEU A 21 6.52 -12.88 -2.73
CA LEU A 21 7.88 -12.51 -2.33
C LEU A 21 8.62 -13.66 -1.61
N PHE A 22 7.90 -14.49 -0.85
CA PHE A 22 8.46 -15.69 -0.26
C PHE A 22 8.82 -16.75 -1.32
N LEU A 23 7.91 -16.99 -2.29
CA LEU A 23 8.17 -17.93 -3.39
C LEU A 23 9.37 -17.52 -4.24
N SER A 24 9.53 -16.23 -4.52
CA SER A 24 10.67 -15.75 -5.30
C SER A 24 11.98 -15.83 -4.51
N ASN A 25 11.98 -15.52 -3.21
CA ASN A 25 13.17 -15.71 -2.37
C ASN A 25 13.65 -17.18 -2.29
N LEU A 26 12.76 -18.17 -2.43
CA LEU A 26 13.15 -19.59 -2.53
C LEU A 26 13.89 -19.94 -3.83
N SER A 27 13.78 -19.10 -4.85
CA SER A 27 14.17 -19.41 -6.24
C SER A 27 15.41 -18.66 -6.72
N TYR A 28 15.85 -17.59 -6.04
CA TYR A 28 16.89 -16.69 -6.52
C TYR A 28 18.19 -16.72 -5.72
N HIS A 29 19.32 -16.75 -6.44
CA HIS A 29 20.66 -16.48 -5.92
C HIS A 29 20.94 -14.97 -5.89
N LEU A 30 21.18 -14.42 -4.69
CA LEU A 30 22.05 -13.30 -4.24
C LEU A 30 22.47 -12.13 -5.18
N ASN A 31 21.83 -11.87 -6.32
CA ASN A 31 22.12 -10.68 -7.13
C ASN A 31 21.21 -9.49 -6.74
N PRO A 32 21.76 -8.32 -6.38
CA PRO A 32 20.97 -7.16 -5.97
C PRO A 32 19.91 -6.69 -6.99
N GLN A 33 20.15 -6.88 -8.29
CA GLN A 33 19.20 -6.49 -9.33
C GLN A 33 17.96 -7.39 -9.37
N ASP A 34 18.15 -8.70 -9.16
CA ASP A 34 17.04 -9.67 -9.12
C ASP A 34 16.18 -9.44 -7.87
N ILE A 35 16.83 -9.12 -6.75
CA ILE A 35 16.17 -8.73 -5.50
C ILE A 35 15.30 -7.46 -5.71
N MET A 36 15.84 -6.43 -6.38
CA MET A 36 15.08 -5.21 -6.70
C MET A 36 13.86 -5.49 -7.59
N SER A 37 14.02 -6.33 -8.62
CA SER A 37 12.93 -6.72 -9.52
C SER A 37 11.77 -7.36 -8.75
N GLU A 38 12.07 -8.27 -7.82
CA GLU A 38 11.07 -8.91 -6.98
C GLU A 38 10.41 -7.92 -6.00
N PHE A 39 11.17 -6.97 -5.45
CA PHE A 39 10.61 -5.91 -4.62
C PHE A 39 9.63 -5.00 -5.37
N THR A 40 9.97 -4.61 -6.59
CA THR A 40 9.08 -3.77 -7.40
C THR A 40 7.82 -4.51 -7.82
N ARG A 41 7.92 -5.81 -8.14
CA ARG A 41 6.76 -6.70 -8.38
C ARG A 41 5.88 -6.84 -7.16
N TYR A 42 6.46 -7.06 -5.98
CA TYR A 42 5.75 -7.10 -4.70
C TYR A 42 4.93 -5.81 -4.48
N GLY A 43 5.53 -4.64 -4.69
CA GLY A 43 4.83 -3.36 -4.60
C GLY A 43 3.69 -3.24 -5.60
N ALA A 44 3.93 -3.57 -6.87
CA ALA A 44 2.91 -3.48 -7.90
C ALA A 44 1.69 -4.36 -7.60
N ILE A 45 1.90 -5.58 -7.08
CA ILE A 45 0.82 -6.51 -6.69
C ILE A 45 0.01 -5.92 -5.53
N ILE A 46 0.67 -5.49 -4.45
CA ILE A 46 -0.02 -4.94 -3.28
C ILE A 46 -0.79 -3.68 -3.64
N GLY A 47 -0.13 -2.76 -4.34
CA GLY A 47 -0.73 -1.52 -4.81
C GLY A 47 -1.95 -1.81 -5.68
N SER A 48 -1.85 -2.75 -6.62
CA SER A 48 -2.98 -3.08 -7.51
C SER A 48 -4.16 -3.68 -6.74
N ILE A 49 -3.94 -4.65 -5.85
CA ILE A 49 -5.04 -5.27 -5.08
C ILE A 49 -5.66 -4.26 -4.09
N GLY A 50 -4.83 -3.44 -3.43
CA GLY A 50 -5.29 -2.37 -2.55
C GLY A 50 -6.11 -1.31 -3.30
N GLY A 51 -5.61 -0.86 -4.45
CA GLY A 51 -6.30 0.10 -5.34
C GLY A 51 -7.60 -0.45 -5.91
N LEU A 52 -7.62 -1.72 -6.33
CA LEU A 52 -8.83 -2.41 -6.80
C LEU A 52 -9.89 -2.45 -5.70
N THR A 53 -9.48 -2.80 -4.48
CA THR A 53 -10.37 -2.84 -3.32
C THR A 53 -10.98 -1.47 -3.04
N ILE A 54 -10.15 -0.42 -3.02
CA ILE A 54 -10.61 0.97 -2.84
C ILE A 54 -11.59 1.35 -3.95
N GLY A 55 -11.24 1.07 -5.21
CA GLY A 55 -12.05 1.40 -6.38
C GLY A 55 -13.42 0.71 -6.36
N ILE A 56 -13.48 -0.60 -6.08
CA ILE A 56 -14.75 -1.35 -5.98
C ILE A 56 -15.63 -0.78 -4.87
N VAL A 57 -15.07 -0.52 -3.68
CA VAL A 57 -15.84 0.05 -2.57
C VAL A 57 -16.31 1.47 -2.90
N LEU A 58 -15.51 2.29 -3.58
CA LEU A 58 -15.95 3.60 -4.05
C LEU A 58 -17.08 3.48 -5.08
N MET A 59 -16.97 2.57 -6.04
CA MET A 59 -18.01 2.32 -7.05
C MET A 59 -19.34 1.91 -6.43
N TRP A 60 -19.32 1.03 -5.43
CA TRP A 60 -20.53 0.61 -4.70
C TRP A 60 -21.15 1.73 -3.85
N THR A 61 -20.40 2.78 -3.55
CA THR A 61 -20.82 3.77 -2.54
C THR A 61 -21.00 5.17 -3.09
N LYS A 62 -20.52 5.45 -4.30
CA LYS A 62 -20.61 6.74 -4.98
C LYS A 62 -20.96 6.50 -6.45
N THR A 63 -22.15 6.96 -6.86
CA THR A 63 -22.69 6.77 -8.22
C THR A 63 -21.85 7.44 -9.32
N ALA A 64 -21.03 8.44 -8.97
CA ALA A 64 -20.10 9.08 -9.89
C ALA A 64 -18.93 8.17 -10.32
N ILE A 65 -18.66 7.09 -9.57
CA ILE A 65 -17.53 6.18 -9.83
C ILE A 65 -18.00 5.05 -10.74
N LYS A 66 -17.29 4.87 -11.87
CA LYS A 66 -17.57 3.89 -12.92
C LYS A 66 -16.44 2.84 -12.99
N PRO A 67 -16.64 1.70 -13.67
CA PRO A 67 -15.60 0.67 -13.81
C PRO A 67 -14.26 1.19 -14.35
N SER A 68 -14.27 2.16 -15.27
CA SER A 68 -13.05 2.81 -15.77
C SER A 68 -12.27 3.53 -14.68
N HIS A 69 -12.96 4.16 -13.72
CA HIS A 69 -12.32 4.82 -12.58
C HIS A 69 -11.73 3.80 -11.60
N VAL A 70 -12.36 2.63 -11.45
CA VAL A 70 -11.82 1.51 -10.66
C VAL A 70 -10.51 1.02 -11.27
N ALA A 71 -10.46 0.83 -12.58
CA ALA A 71 -9.23 0.46 -13.29
C ALA A 71 -8.14 1.53 -13.13
N LEU A 72 -8.50 2.81 -13.20
CA LEU A 72 -7.57 3.91 -13.00
C LEU A 72 -7.02 3.97 -11.57
N ILE A 73 -7.86 3.80 -10.54
CA ILE A 73 -7.41 3.73 -9.14
C ILE A 73 -6.49 2.52 -8.94
N THR A 74 -6.82 1.37 -9.51
CA THR A 74 -5.98 0.17 -9.47
C THR A 74 -4.59 0.46 -10.05
N LEU A 75 -4.52 1.10 -11.22
CA LEU A 75 -3.28 1.50 -11.86
C LEU A 75 -2.50 2.53 -11.04
N ILE A 76 -3.18 3.55 -10.51
CA ILE A 76 -2.59 4.59 -9.65
C ILE A 76 -1.85 3.94 -8.48
N TRP A 77 -2.50 3.04 -7.76
CA TRP A 77 -1.91 2.41 -6.59
C TRP A 77 -0.79 1.44 -6.97
N GLY A 78 -0.96 0.62 -8.03
CA GLY A 78 0.08 -0.27 -8.53
C GLY A 78 1.36 0.47 -8.91
N VAL A 79 1.26 1.52 -9.72
CA VAL A 79 2.41 2.35 -10.12
C VAL A 79 3.00 3.11 -8.95
N SER A 80 2.17 3.63 -8.04
CA SER A 80 2.66 4.35 -6.87
C SER A 80 3.51 3.47 -5.96
N PHE A 81 3.10 2.23 -5.70
CA PHE A 81 3.88 1.28 -4.90
C PHE A 81 5.13 0.79 -5.62
N LEU A 82 5.06 0.60 -6.94
CA LEU A 82 6.24 0.30 -7.74
C LEU A 82 7.29 1.42 -7.60
N ALA A 83 6.89 2.67 -7.78
CA ALA A 83 7.77 3.83 -7.63
C ALA A 83 8.30 3.97 -6.19
N GLY A 84 7.40 3.85 -5.20
CA GLY A 84 7.74 3.96 -3.79
C GLY A 84 8.78 2.94 -3.36
N LEU A 85 8.57 1.65 -3.65
CA LEU A 85 9.54 0.60 -3.30
C LEU A 85 10.84 0.69 -4.10
N THR A 86 10.81 1.17 -5.35
CA THR A 86 12.05 1.46 -6.10
C THR A 86 12.88 2.51 -5.37
N LEU A 87 12.25 3.61 -4.92
CA LEU A 87 12.92 4.66 -4.16
C LEU A 87 13.39 4.16 -2.79
N GLY A 88 12.54 3.40 -2.08
CA GLY A 88 12.90 2.77 -0.81
C GLY A 88 14.12 1.86 -0.95
N TRP A 89 14.20 1.06 -2.00
CA TRP A 89 15.37 0.22 -2.29
C TRP A 89 16.62 1.06 -2.56
N GLN A 90 16.52 2.08 -3.43
CA GLN A 90 17.67 2.91 -3.81
C GLN A 90 18.26 3.70 -2.64
N LEU A 91 17.44 4.18 -1.71
CA LEU A 91 17.89 4.95 -0.55
C LEU A 91 18.74 4.13 0.43
N PHE A 92 18.57 2.80 0.43
CA PHE A 92 19.21 1.90 1.38
C PHE A 92 20.10 0.84 0.71
N LEU A 93 20.40 1.03 -0.59
CA LEU A 93 21.18 0.12 -1.43
C LEU A 93 22.64 -0.07 -0.96
N LEU A 94 23.14 0.85 -0.13
CA LEU A 94 24.54 0.92 0.26
C LEU A 94 24.92 -0.03 1.41
N ASP A 95 23.96 -0.65 2.10
CA ASP A 95 24.27 -1.45 3.30
C ASP A 95 23.20 -2.53 3.55
N ALA A 96 23.45 -3.75 3.05
CA ALA A 96 22.49 -4.86 2.98
C ALA A 96 22.27 -5.61 4.33
N SER A 97 22.27 -4.89 5.45
CA SER A 97 21.87 -5.48 6.73
C SER A 97 20.34 -5.62 6.83
N SER A 98 19.86 -6.63 7.57
CA SER A 98 18.43 -6.91 7.71
C SER A 98 17.62 -5.73 8.29
N GLN A 99 18.23 -4.93 9.18
CA GLN A 99 17.59 -3.74 9.74
C GLN A 99 17.44 -2.61 8.73
N ILE A 100 18.44 -2.42 7.87
CA ILE A 100 18.44 -1.36 6.84
C ILE A 100 17.45 -1.73 5.74
N PHE A 101 17.36 -3.02 5.41
CA PHE A 101 16.35 -3.56 4.52
C PHE A 101 14.91 -3.28 5.02
N SER A 102 14.61 -3.59 6.29
CA SER A 102 13.29 -3.27 6.88
C SER A 102 12.95 -1.77 6.83
N ARG A 103 13.94 -0.89 7.02
CA ARG A 103 13.77 0.57 6.91
C ARG A 103 13.44 0.99 5.48
N GLY A 104 14.14 0.43 4.48
CA GLY A 104 13.84 0.68 3.07
C GLY A 104 12.44 0.25 2.68
N MET A 105 11.96 -0.87 3.22
CA MET A 105 10.58 -1.33 3.02
C MET A 105 9.55 -0.37 3.62
N ILE A 106 9.76 0.08 4.86
CA ILE A 106 8.87 1.06 5.52
C ILE A 106 8.81 2.36 4.71
N VAL A 107 9.97 2.91 4.33
CA VAL A 107 10.05 4.16 3.56
C VAL A 107 9.39 3.99 2.19
N GLY A 108 9.70 2.91 1.47
CA GLY A 108 9.14 2.68 0.14
C GLY A 108 7.64 2.46 0.13
N MET A 109 7.11 1.68 1.09
CA MET A 109 5.66 1.50 1.27
C MET A 109 4.97 2.81 1.65
N THR A 110 5.60 3.64 2.49
CA THR A 110 5.06 4.94 2.88
C THR A 110 4.99 5.91 1.71
N ILE A 111 6.06 6.01 0.90
CA ILE A 111 6.07 6.84 -0.31
C ILE A 111 4.99 6.36 -1.29
N GLY A 112 4.93 5.04 -1.54
CA GLY A 112 3.94 4.46 -2.45
C GLY A 112 2.49 4.69 -2.00
N GLY A 113 2.21 4.52 -0.71
CA GLY A 113 0.90 4.83 -0.13
C GLY A 113 0.53 6.30 -0.22
N THR A 114 1.48 7.18 0.03
CA THR A 114 1.27 8.63 -0.03
C THR A 114 0.92 9.07 -1.44
N LEU A 115 1.66 8.60 -2.45
CA LEU A 115 1.37 8.87 -3.86
C LEU A 115 0.02 8.28 -4.28
N GLY A 116 -0.27 7.04 -3.91
CA GLY A 116 -1.55 6.38 -4.21
C GLY A 116 -2.73 7.14 -3.60
N GLY A 117 -2.61 7.56 -2.34
CA GLY A 117 -3.58 8.38 -1.65
C GLY A 117 -3.78 9.77 -2.27
N PHE A 118 -2.68 10.44 -2.63
CA PHE A 118 -2.71 11.76 -3.28
C PHE A 118 -3.42 11.72 -4.63
N PHE A 119 -3.03 10.81 -5.53
CA PHE A 119 -3.65 10.71 -6.85
C PHE A 119 -5.10 10.21 -6.78
N THR A 120 -5.43 9.33 -5.83
CA THR A 120 -6.83 8.97 -5.55
C THR A 120 -7.62 10.19 -5.10
N ALA A 121 -7.07 11.02 -4.20
CA ALA A 121 -7.74 12.23 -3.74
C ALA A 121 -7.91 13.27 -4.86
N LEU A 122 -6.93 13.43 -5.75
CA LEU A 122 -7.05 14.26 -6.95
C LEU A 122 -8.17 13.77 -7.86
N LEU A 123 -8.25 12.45 -8.09
CA LEU A 123 -9.32 11.85 -8.88
C LEU A 123 -10.70 12.11 -8.25
N LEU A 124 -10.81 11.92 -6.93
CA LEU A 124 -12.05 12.22 -6.20
C LEU A 124 -12.41 13.72 -6.26
N HIS A 125 -11.42 14.62 -6.23
CA HIS A 125 -11.66 16.05 -6.40
C HIS A 125 -12.16 16.39 -7.80
N HIS A 126 -11.55 15.81 -8.84
CA HIS A 126 -11.98 15.98 -10.23
C HIS A 126 -13.45 15.60 -10.43
N TYR A 127 -13.90 14.51 -9.78
CA TYR A 127 -15.30 14.07 -9.81
C TYR A 127 -16.21 14.73 -8.76
N LYS A 128 -15.77 15.85 -8.16
CA LYS A 128 -16.53 16.64 -7.17
C LYS A 128 -16.97 15.84 -5.94
N LEU A 129 -16.21 14.81 -5.56
CA LEU A 129 -16.39 14.04 -4.33
C LEU A 129 -15.55 14.59 -3.18
N LEU A 130 -14.51 15.38 -3.48
CA LEU A 130 -13.77 16.22 -2.54
C LEU A 130 -13.81 17.67 -3.07
N TYR A 131 -14.00 18.65 -2.19
CA TYR A 131 -14.31 20.02 -2.62
C TYR A 131 -13.17 21.03 -2.46
N SER A 132 -12.10 20.68 -1.76
CA SER A 132 -10.98 21.61 -1.49
C SER A 132 -9.63 20.92 -1.49
N TRP A 133 -8.57 21.71 -1.71
CA TRP A 133 -7.18 21.26 -1.54
C TRP A 133 -6.89 20.77 -0.12
N THR A 134 -7.52 21.36 0.89
CA THR A 134 -7.46 20.87 2.27
C THR A 134 -7.97 19.43 2.39
N ASN A 135 -9.04 19.07 1.67
CA ASN A 135 -9.53 17.69 1.65
C ASN A 135 -8.52 16.76 1.01
N ILE A 136 -7.91 17.17 -0.11
CA ILE A 136 -6.87 16.38 -0.79
C ILE A 136 -5.69 16.14 0.16
N SER A 137 -5.20 17.18 0.82
CA SER A 137 -4.09 17.08 1.78
C SER A 137 -4.44 16.15 2.94
N LEU A 138 -5.63 16.26 3.52
CA LEU A 138 -6.05 15.39 4.63
C LEU A 138 -6.12 13.92 4.22
N VAL A 139 -6.68 13.61 3.04
CA VAL A 139 -6.71 12.23 2.54
C VAL A 139 -5.30 11.70 2.27
N THR A 140 -4.43 12.53 1.71
CA THR A 140 -3.02 12.19 1.47
C THR A 140 -2.28 11.89 2.78
N ILE A 141 -2.43 12.74 3.79
CA ILE A 141 -1.85 12.55 5.13
C ILE A 141 -2.43 11.29 5.80
N GLY A 142 -3.73 11.04 5.63
CA GLY A 142 -4.36 9.82 6.15
C GLY A 142 -3.72 8.55 5.59
N TRP A 143 -3.43 8.52 4.28
CA TRP A 143 -2.72 7.39 3.67
C TRP A 143 -1.24 7.33 4.02
N PHE A 144 -0.57 8.47 4.20
CA PHE A 144 0.79 8.52 4.73
C PHE A 144 0.87 7.84 6.11
N LEU A 145 0.02 8.27 7.06
CA LEU A 145 -0.01 7.70 8.42
C LEU A 145 -0.39 6.22 8.38
N ALA A 146 -1.40 5.86 7.60
CA ALA A 146 -1.83 4.48 7.43
C ALA A 146 -0.68 3.56 7.01
N LEU A 147 0.09 3.94 5.97
CA LEU A 147 1.17 3.11 5.46
C LEU A 147 2.41 3.18 6.35
N PHE A 148 2.72 4.33 6.94
CA PHE A 148 3.81 4.43 7.90
C PHE A 148 3.56 3.51 9.10
N ASP A 149 2.39 3.60 9.73
CA ASP A 149 2.04 2.83 10.92
C ASP A 149 1.92 1.34 10.61
N GLY A 150 1.21 0.98 9.55
CA GLY A 150 1.03 -0.43 9.18
C GLY A 150 2.31 -1.11 8.70
N SER A 151 3.14 -0.42 7.91
CA SER A 151 4.44 -0.97 7.49
C SER A 151 5.41 -1.07 8.66
N SER A 152 5.45 -0.06 9.54
CA SER A 152 6.26 -0.10 10.76
C SER A 152 5.82 -1.25 11.65
N PHE A 153 4.52 -1.49 11.79
CA PHE A 153 4.00 -2.64 12.53
C PHE A 153 4.52 -3.95 11.93
N ILE A 154 4.37 -4.16 10.61
CA ILE A 154 4.80 -5.39 9.93
C ILE A 154 6.30 -5.63 10.09
N PHE A 155 7.13 -4.62 9.80
CA PHE A 155 8.58 -4.78 9.72
C PHE A 155 9.32 -4.55 11.05
N SER A 156 8.59 -4.22 12.12
CA SER A 156 9.12 -4.27 13.49
C SER A 156 9.11 -5.67 14.08
N PHE A 157 8.30 -6.59 13.54
CA PHE A 157 8.38 -8.01 13.91
C PHE A 157 9.57 -8.65 13.22
N ASN A 158 10.40 -9.36 13.99
CA ASN A 158 11.62 -9.96 13.50
C ASN A 158 11.28 -11.12 12.54
N PHE A 159 11.64 -10.97 11.26
CA PHE A 159 11.33 -11.88 10.15
C PHE A 159 11.83 -13.32 10.38
N LEU A 160 12.78 -13.52 11.31
CA LEU A 160 13.52 -14.76 11.52
C LEU A 160 13.11 -15.58 12.76
N GLY A 161 12.27 -15.04 13.65
CA GLY A 161 12.04 -15.65 14.97
C GLY A 161 10.78 -16.51 15.11
N ILE A 162 9.66 -16.11 14.49
CA ILE A 162 8.35 -16.76 14.67
C ILE A 162 7.51 -16.60 13.38
N PRO A 163 7.38 -17.64 12.54
CA PRO A 163 6.63 -17.58 11.27
C PRO A 163 5.17 -17.13 11.45
N LEU A 164 4.53 -17.56 12.54
CA LEU A 164 3.16 -17.18 12.90
C LEU A 164 3.03 -15.68 13.24
N GLY A 165 4.03 -15.12 13.92
CA GLY A 165 4.05 -13.71 14.32
C GLY A 165 4.14 -12.77 13.11
N PHE A 166 4.91 -13.17 12.09
CA PHE A 166 5.05 -12.40 10.86
C PHE A 166 3.76 -12.43 10.02
N THR A 167 3.14 -13.59 9.83
CA THR A 167 1.85 -13.70 9.12
C THR A 167 0.74 -12.91 9.82
N PHE A 168 0.68 -12.97 11.16
CA PHE A 168 -0.24 -12.15 11.94
C PHE A 168 0.03 -10.65 11.74
N ALA A 169 1.30 -10.25 11.76
CA ALA A 169 1.69 -8.86 11.58
C ALA A 169 1.28 -8.30 10.21
N ILE A 170 1.39 -9.10 9.13
CA ILE A 170 0.94 -8.76 7.78
C ILE A 170 -0.57 -8.49 7.75
N VAL A 171 -1.36 -9.41 8.29
CA VAL A 171 -2.82 -9.30 8.29
C VAL A 171 -3.25 -8.07 9.08
N VAL A 172 -2.74 -7.92 10.30
CA VAL A 172 -3.06 -6.77 11.17
C VAL A 172 -2.56 -5.46 10.57
N GLY A 173 -1.34 -5.43 10.01
CA GLY A 173 -0.80 -4.27 9.32
C GLY A 173 -1.67 -3.83 8.15
N GLY A 174 -2.15 -4.77 7.33
CA GLY A 174 -3.10 -4.47 6.26
C GLY A 174 -4.44 -3.94 6.77
N MET A 175 -4.95 -4.51 7.87
CA MET A 175 -6.16 -4.00 8.51
C MET A 175 -5.96 -2.57 9.04
N ILE A 176 -4.82 -2.25 9.65
CA ILE A 176 -4.45 -0.89 10.10
C ILE A 176 -4.44 0.06 8.91
N ILE A 177 -3.72 -0.30 7.84
CA ILE A 177 -3.57 0.51 6.63
C ILE A 177 -4.94 0.87 6.04
N GLY A 178 -5.74 -0.16 5.73
CA GLY A 178 -7.01 0.07 5.08
C GLY A 178 -8.01 0.77 6.01
N THR A 179 -7.93 0.57 7.34
CA THR A 179 -8.80 1.27 8.29
C THR A 179 -8.48 2.75 8.37
N ILE A 180 -7.22 3.13 8.62
CA ILE A 180 -6.83 4.53 8.78
C ILE A 180 -7.06 5.30 7.48
N GLY A 181 -6.50 4.80 6.37
CA GLY A 181 -6.55 5.48 5.07
C GLY A 181 -8.00 5.66 4.57
N SER A 182 -8.82 4.62 4.66
CA SER A 182 -10.22 4.73 4.21
C SER A 182 -11.10 5.54 5.17
N THR A 183 -10.83 5.55 6.47
CA THR A 183 -11.60 6.36 7.44
C THR A 183 -11.47 7.84 7.13
N VAL A 184 -10.24 8.32 6.95
CA VAL A 184 -9.98 9.73 6.60
C VAL A 184 -10.59 10.08 5.24
N MET A 185 -10.41 9.20 4.24
CA MET A 185 -10.98 9.38 2.91
C MET A 185 -12.51 9.52 2.94
N PHE A 186 -13.22 8.57 3.57
CA PHE A 186 -14.68 8.61 3.65
C PHE A 186 -15.20 9.73 4.54
N TRP A 187 -14.44 10.14 5.56
CA TRP A 187 -14.79 11.29 6.38
C TRP A 187 -14.80 12.59 5.57
N ARG A 188 -13.82 12.80 4.67
CA ARG A 188 -13.75 14.01 3.83
C ARG A 188 -14.68 14.02 2.60
N MET A 189 -15.28 12.88 2.27
CA MET A 189 -16.28 12.74 1.19
C MET A 189 -17.73 12.82 1.69
N ARG A 190 -17.93 13.14 2.97
CA ARG A 190 -19.24 13.50 3.53
C ARG A 190 -19.50 14.97 3.30
#